data_AF-A0A838Q8L0-F1
#
_entry.id   AF-A0A838Q8L0-F1
#
_cell.length_a   1.000
_cell.length_b   1.000
_cell.length_c   1.000
_cell.angle_alpha   90.00
_cell.angle_beta   90.00
_cell.angle_gamma   90.00
#
_symmetry.space_group_name_H-M   'P 1'
#
loop_
_entity.id
_entity.type
_entity.pdbx_description
1 polymer ?
#
loop_
_entity_poly.entity_id
_entity_poly.type
_entity_poly.pdbx_seq_one_letter_code
_entity_poly.pdbx_strand_id
1 'polypeptide(L)'
;HEQQHVDFLRTTAIPLFGGTAPTITANDFDFTGGNGSGTGPFATATTRVDVLLLATQAFEDTGVRAYKGQAGRFLIAGNTNADIAMESALRIHSVEARHASKIRRIRRQLNPSDTTLRFSGYIRGGGVAAAGASNIASPPAEVVAALNLIYGGGTGPVSFPDSNTRHVIFNGTNEVTVDAATVGGTSAIGGAAAQALAATQAFDEALTKAEVITIVQGFIKNDPARGLP
;
A
#
# COMPACT_ATOMS: atom_id res chain seq x y z
N HIS A 1 -4.55 15.95 -6.89
CA HIS A 1 -3.33 15.12 -6.91
C HIS A 1 -3.67 13.77 -7.50
N GLU A 2 -4.61 13.03 -6.90
CA GLU A 2 -5.07 11.73 -7.43
C GLU A 2 -5.50 11.76 -8.89
N GLN A 3 -6.27 12.77 -9.30
CA GLN A 3 -6.65 12.94 -10.71
C GLN A 3 -5.43 13.04 -11.65
N GLN A 4 -4.34 13.68 -11.22
CA GLN A 4 -3.13 13.80 -12.04
C GLN A 4 -2.41 12.45 -12.18
N HIS A 5 -2.45 11.60 -11.14
CA HIS A 5 -1.93 10.23 -11.24
C HIS A 5 -2.76 9.41 -12.24
N VAL A 6 -4.08 9.46 -12.12
CA VAL A 6 -5.02 8.78 -13.02
C VAL A 6 -4.82 9.24 -14.47
N ASP A 7 -4.77 10.55 -14.70
CA ASP A 7 -4.58 11.12 -16.04
C ASP A 7 -3.24 10.66 -16.64
N PHE A 8 -2.17 10.68 -15.85
CA PHE A 8 -0.85 10.20 -16.30
C PHE A 8 -0.89 8.70 -16.67
N LEU A 9 -1.47 7.85 -15.82
CA LEU A 9 -1.57 6.42 -16.09
C LEU A 9 -2.37 6.13 -17.37
N ARG A 10 -3.50 6.82 -17.54
CA ARG A 10 -4.41 6.61 -18.68
C ARG A 10 -3.82 7.11 -20.00
N THR A 11 -3.19 8.27 -19.98
CA THR A 11 -2.75 8.96 -21.19
C THR A 11 -1.31 8.64 -21.58
N THR A 12 -0.48 8.24 -20.62
CA THR A 12 0.96 8.07 -20.84
C THR A 12 1.42 6.65 -20.51
N ALA A 13 1.34 6.22 -19.25
CA ALA A 13 2.01 4.97 -18.83
C ALA A 13 1.46 3.72 -19.50
N ILE A 14 0.14 3.55 -19.54
CA ILE A 14 -0.48 2.36 -20.14
C ILE A 14 -0.29 2.34 -21.67
N PRO A 15 -0.54 3.45 -22.41
CA PRO A 15 -0.27 3.50 -23.85
C PRO A 15 1.19 3.26 -24.24
N LEU A 16 2.15 3.67 -23.40
CA LEU A 16 3.60 3.50 -23.65
C LEU A 16 4.01 2.03 -23.80
N PHE A 17 3.25 1.10 -23.21
CA PHE A 17 3.43 -0.35 -23.35
C PHE A 17 2.39 -1.01 -24.25
N GLY A 18 1.68 -0.24 -25.09
CA GLY A 18 0.66 -0.75 -26.01
C GLY A 18 -0.64 -1.21 -25.33
N GLY A 19 -0.83 -0.88 -24.05
CA GLY A 19 -2.07 -1.18 -23.34
C GLY A 19 -3.18 -0.18 -23.66
N THR A 20 -4.43 -0.60 -23.47
CA THR A 20 -5.59 0.32 -23.46
C THR A 20 -6.01 0.58 -22.03
N ALA A 21 -6.08 1.85 -21.64
CA ALA A 21 -6.50 2.23 -20.30
C ALA A 21 -8.00 1.94 -20.09
N PRO A 22 -8.41 1.38 -18.95
CA PRO A 22 -9.82 1.10 -18.68
C PRO A 22 -10.63 2.40 -18.52
N THR A 23 -11.90 2.34 -18.94
CA THR A 23 -12.84 3.45 -18.76
C THR A 23 -13.51 3.36 -17.39
N ILE A 24 -12.88 4.01 -16.41
CA ILE A 24 -13.37 4.11 -15.03
C ILE A 24 -13.84 5.54 -14.76
N THR A 25 -14.94 5.67 -14.02
CA THR A 25 -15.55 6.92 -13.55
C THR A 25 -15.78 6.85 -12.04
N ALA A 26 -16.07 7.98 -11.40
CA ALA A 26 -16.43 8.02 -9.98
C ALA A 26 -17.60 7.09 -9.62
N ASN A 27 -18.53 6.86 -10.55
CA ASN A 27 -19.69 5.99 -10.34
C ASN A 27 -19.35 4.49 -10.29
N ASP A 28 -18.16 4.12 -10.75
CA ASP A 28 -17.68 2.73 -10.73
C ASP A 28 -17.12 2.33 -9.36
N PHE A 29 -16.86 3.30 -8.48
CA PHE A 29 -16.34 3.06 -7.15
C PHE A 29 -17.46 2.89 -6.13
N ASP A 30 -17.30 1.89 -5.27
CA ASP A 30 -18.06 1.71 -4.04
C ASP A 30 -17.10 1.84 -2.85
N PHE A 31 -16.97 3.06 -2.33
CA PHE A 31 -16.08 3.35 -1.19
C PHE A 31 -16.51 2.68 0.11
N THR A 32 -17.68 2.03 0.14
CA THR A 32 -18.09 1.19 1.27
C THR A 32 -17.40 -0.17 1.25
N GLY A 33 -16.76 -0.57 0.14
CA GLY A 33 -16.19 -1.91 -0.01
C GLY A 33 -17.26 -2.98 -0.29
N GLY A 34 -18.45 -2.58 -0.74
CA GLY A 34 -19.61 -3.45 -0.93
C GLY A 34 -19.80 -3.96 -2.36
N ASN A 35 -18.80 -3.79 -3.23
CA ASN A 35 -18.84 -4.15 -4.65
C ASN A 35 -20.12 -3.66 -5.36
N GLY A 36 -20.47 -2.39 -5.15
CA GLY A 36 -21.61 -1.73 -5.76
C GLY A 36 -22.91 -1.80 -4.95
N SER A 37 -22.95 -2.54 -3.85
CA SER A 37 -24.11 -2.57 -2.95
C SER A 37 -24.24 -1.30 -2.10
N GLY A 38 -23.15 -0.56 -1.87
CA GLY A 38 -23.14 0.60 -0.98
C GLY A 38 -23.34 0.25 0.50
N THR A 39 -23.32 -1.04 0.85
CA THR A 39 -23.51 -1.55 2.22
C THR A 39 -22.30 -2.34 2.71
N GLY A 40 -21.12 -2.03 2.17
CA GLY A 40 -19.89 -2.73 2.51
C GLY A 40 -19.31 -2.37 3.88
N PRO A 41 -18.20 -3.03 4.26
CA PRO A 41 -17.50 -2.86 5.54
C PRO A 41 -17.23 -1.41 5.98
N PHE A 42 -17.01 -0.53 5.02
CA PHE A 42 -16.67 0.88 5.23
C PHE A 42 -17.87 1.81 5.06
N ALA A 43 -19.11 1.31 5.03
CA ALA A 43 -20.32 2.12 4.82
C ALA A 43 -20.45 3.28 5.83
N THR A 44 -19.98 3.08 7.07
CA THR A 44 -20.00 4.12 8.10
C THR A 44 -18.90 5.17 7.96
N ALA A 45 -17.98 5.07 6.99
CA ALA A 45 -16.92 6.08 6.78
C ALA A 45 -17.48 7.49 6.50
N THR A 46 -18.72 7.59 6.04
CA THR A 46 -19.40 8.89 5.81
C THR A 46 -19.85 9.57 7.10
N THR A 47 -20.01 8.83 8.19
CA THR A 47 -20.53 9.33 9.48
C THR A 47 -19.57 9.12 10.65
N ARG A 48 -18.55 8.28 10.48
CA ARG A 48 -17.54 7.93 11.49
C ARG A 48 -16.13 8.26 11.01
N VAL A 49 -15.56 9.32 11.59
CA VAL A 49 -14.21 9.82 11.25
C VAL A 49 -13.12 8.77 11.51
N ASP A 50 -13.27 7.93 12.54
CA ASP A 50 -12.32 6.87 12.83
C ASP A 50 -12.30 5.77 11.74
N VAL A 51 -13.48 5.40 11.23
CA VAL A 51 -13.62 4.46 10.10
C VAL A 51 -13.12 5.10 8.81
N LEU A 52 -13.42 6.39 8.59
CA LEU A 52 -12.92 7.15 7.44
C LEU A 52 -11.40 7.15 7.38
N LEU A 53 -10.75 7.56 8.47
CA LEU A 53 -9.29 7.66 8.51
C LEU A 53 -8.61 6.30 8.40
N LEU A 54 -9.24 5.23 8.90
CA LEU A 54 -8.74 3.87 8.70
C LEU A 54 -8.85 3.44 7.23
N ALA A 55 -9.99 3.70 6.59
CA ALA A 55 -10.19 3.41 5.17
C ALA A 55 -9.20 4.21 4.30
N THR A 56 -9.04 5.51 4.57
CA THR A 56 -8.06 6.35 3.86
C THR A 56 -6.66 5.80 4.01
N GLN A 57 -6.22 5.45 5.23
CA GLN A 57 -4.90 4.84 5.41
C GLN A 57 -4.76 3.53 4.63
N ALA A 58 -5.78 2.66 4.66
CA ALA A 58 -5.79 1.41 3.91
C ALA A 58 -5.61 1.63 2.40
N PHE A 59 -6.26 2.64 1.82
CA PHE A 59 -6.10 2.98 0.41
C PHE A 59 -4.71 3.51 0.10
N GLU A 60 -4.21 4.47 0.87
CA GLU A 60 -2.89 5.07 0.65
C GLU A 60 -1.77 4.02 0.79
N ASP A 61 -1.85 3.17 1.82
CA ASP A 61 -0.87 2.11 2.06
C ASP A 61 -0.94 1.03 0.95
N THR A 62 -2.14 0.73 0.43
CA THR A 62 -2.29 -0.14 -0.75
C THR A 62 -1.62 0.47 -1.98
N GLY A 63 -1.80 1.77 -2.22
CA GLY A 63 -1.15 2.50 -3.32
C GLY A 63 0.38 2.46 -3.23
N VAL A 64 0.95 2.82 -2.07
CA VAL A 64 2.39 2.75 -1.79
C VAL A 64 2.96 1.38 -2.16
N ARG A 65 2.31 0.31 -1.70
CA ARG A 65 2.74 -1.08 -1.89
C ARG A 65 2.55 -1.58 -3.32
N ALA A 66 1.48 -1.14 -4.00
CA ALA A 66 1.23 -1.47 -5.40
C ALA A 66 2.30 -0.85 -6.31
N TYR A 67 2.60 0.43 -6.19
CA TYR A 67 3.62 1.10 -7.01
C TYR A 67 5.02 0.55 -6.73
N LYS A 68 5.34 0.26 -5.47
CA LYS A 68 6.60 -0.42 -5.11
C LYS A 68 6.72 -1.79 -5.76
N GLY A 69 5.64 -2.58 -5.79
CA GLY A 69 5.64 -3.89 -6.44
C GLY A 69 5.83 -3.86 -7.95
N GLN A 70 5.54 -2.73 -8.61
CA GLN A 70 5.82 -2.56 -10.04
C GLN A 70 7.22 -2.02 -10.32
N ALA A 71 7.82 -1.29 -9.38
CA ALA A 71 9.14 -0.66 -9.56
C ALA A 71 10.22 -1.68 -9.97
N GLY A 72 10.33 -2.81 -9.28
CA GLY A 72 11.32 -3.85 -9.61
C GLY A 72 11.19 -4.38 -11.05
N ARG A 73 9.96 -4.45 -11.58
CA ARG A 73 9.72 -4.91 -12.97
C ARG A 73 10.25 -3.92 -14.00
N PHE A 74 10.16 -2.62 -13.72
CA PHE A 74 10.69 -1.59 -14.62
C PHE A 74 12.23 -1.54 -14.59
N LEU A 75 12.86 -1.75 -13.42
CA LEU A 75 14.32 -1.86 -13.34
C LEU A 75 14.88 -2.96 -14.23
N ILE A 76 14.26 -4.13 -14.22
CA ILE A 76 14.74 -5.31 -14.96
C ILE A 76 14.51 -5.16 -16.48
N ALA A 77 13.49 -4.42 -16.89
CA ALA A 77 13.15 -4.27 -18.31
C ALA A 77 14.18 -3.43 -19.10
N GLY A 78 14.95 -2.57 -18.42
CA GLY A 78 16.18 -1.95 -18.95
C GLY A 78 16.05 -1.23 -20.30
N ASN A 79 14.97 -0.46 -20.50
CA ASN A 79 14.74 0.31 -21.73
C ASN A 79 14.10 1.67 -21.44
N THR A 80 14.16 2.60 -22.40
CA THR A 80 13.67 3.99 -22.23
C THR A 80 12.20 4.07 -21.80
N ASN A 81 11.34 3.17 -22.29
CA ASN A 81 9.93 3.15 -21.89
C ASN A 81 9.77 2.70 -20.43
N ALA A 82 10.59 1.74 -20.00
CA ALA A 82 10.66 1.30 -18.62
C ALA A 82 11.22 2.40 -17.69
N ASP A 83 12.19 3.20 -18.15
CA ASP A 83 12.73 4.32 -17.37
C ASP A 83 11.65 5.41 -17.13
N ILE A 84 10.89 5.78 -18.16
CA ILE A 84 9.78 6.74 -18.05
C ILE A 84 8.70 6.22 -17.10
N ALA A 85 8.34 4.94 -17.22
CA ALA A 85 7.35 4.32 -16.35
C ALA A 85 7.83 4.22 -14.90
N MET A 86 9.11 3.92 -14.70
CA MET A 86 9.74 3.86 -13.40
C MET A 86 9.74 5.22 -12.72
N GLU A 87 10.23 6.26 -13.39
CA GLU A 87 10.30 7.60 -12.82
C GLU A 87 8.92 8.04 -12.31
N SER A 88 7.88 7.79 -13.11
CA SER A 88 6.51 8.10 -12.71
C SER A 88 5.98 7.22 -11.58
N ALA A 89 6.26 5.91 -11.58
CA ALA A 89 5.90 5.04 -10.48
C ALA A 89 6.55 5.51 -9.16
N LEU A 90 7.80 5.95 -9.20
CA LEU A 90 8.51 6.50 -8.03
C LEU A 90 7.96 7.85 -7.58
N ARG A 91 7.60 8.73 -8.54
CA ARG A 91 6.94 10.01 -8.23
C ARG A 91 5.61 9.77 -7.52
N ILE A 92 4.74 8.92 -8.09
CA ILE A 92 3.44 8.59 -7.50
C ILE A 92 3.63 7.89 -6.14
N HIS A 93 4.54 6.92 -6.05
CA HIS A 93 4.86 6.27 -4.79
C HIS A 93 5.26 7.26 -3.68
N SER A 94 6.10 8.26 -4.00
CA SER A 94 6.50 9.30 -3.04
C SER A 94 5.34 10.20 -2.59
N VAL A 95 4.31 10.34 -3.43
CA VAL A 95 3.10 11.08 -3.12
C VAL A 95 2.24 10.28 -2.15
N GLU A 96 1.92 9.03 -2.47
CA GLU A 96 1.09 8.19 -1.60
C GLU A 96 1.76 7.98 -0.24
N ALA A 97 3.09 7.87 -0.20
CA ALA A 97 3.83 7.80 1.05
C ALA A 97 3.65 9.06 1.93
N ARG A 98 3.53 10.25 1.31
CA ARG A 98 3.23 11.50 2.02
C ARG A 98 1.78 11.56 2.49
N HIS A 99 0.83 11.07 1.70
CA HIS A 99 -0.56 10.97 2.13
C HIS A 99 -0.70 9.99 3.31
N ALA A 100 -0.17 8.78 3.18
CA ALA A 100 -0.14 7.76 4.22
C ALA A 100 0.47 8.27 5.52
N SER A 101 1.65 8.90 5.47
CA SER A 101 2.31 9.48 6.67
C SER A 101 1.47 10.58 7.32
N LYS A 102 0.81 11.44 6.53
CA LYS A 102 -0.08 12.48 7.04
C LYS A 102 -1.30 11.89 7.74
N ILE A 103 -1.94 10.88 7.16
CA ILE A 103 -3.11 10.21 7.76
C ILE A 103 -2.72 9.50 9.05
N ARG A 104 -1.61 8.75 9.06
CA ARG A 104 -1.08 8.09 10.27
C ARG A 104 -0.81 9.11 11.39
N ARG A 105 -0.26 10.28 11.05
CA ARG A 105 -0.07 11.39 12.01
C ARG A 105 -1.39 11.89 12.59
N ILE A 106 -2.42 12.10 11.76
CA ILE A 106 -3.74 12.53 12.22
C ILE A 106 -4.35 11.47 13.15
N ARG A 107 -4.33 10.20 12.73
CA ARG A 107 -4.87 9.09 13.55
C ARG A 107 -4.18 8.95 14.89
N ARG A 108 -2.85 9.14 14.95
CA ARG A 108 -2.09 9.10 16.20
C ARG A 108 -2.37 10.31 17.10
N GLN A 109 -2.57 11.49 16.53
CA GLN A 109 -2.98 12.67 17.31
C GLN A 109 -4.36 12.49 17.94
N LEU A 110 -5.29 11.84 17.23
CA LEU A 110 -6.63 11.53 17.75
C LEU A 110 -6.62 10.35 18.73
N ASN A 111 -5.63 9.44 18.64
CA ASN A 111 -5.47 8.29 19.52
C ASN A 111 -4.04 8.20 20.10
N PRO A 112 -3.64 9.08 21.04
CA PRO A 112 -2.25 9.16 21.52
C PRO A 112 -1.73 7.87 22.14
N SER A 113 -2.63 7.10 22.76
CA SER A 113 -2.37 5.81 23.42
C SER A 113 -2.11 4.67 22.44
N ASP A 114 -2.46 4.82 21.17
CA ASP A 114 -2.26 3.77 20.16
C ASP A 114 -0.78 3.65 19.81
N THR A 115 -0.11 2.64 20.36
CA THR A 115 1.32 2.43 20.11
C THR A 115 1.61 1.72 18.78
N THR A 116 0.59 1.21 18.08
CA THR A 116 0.73 0.51 16.78
C THR A 116 1.03 1.52 15.67
N LEU A 117 0.28 2.61 15.61
CA LEU A 117 0.45 3.70 14.63
C LEU A 117 1.62 4.61 14.99
N ARG A 118 2.69 4.63 14.19
CA ARG A 118 3.86 5.51 14.44
C ARG A 118 3.90 6.73 13.53
N PHE A 119 4.42 7.83 14.07
CA PHE A 119 4.64 9.09 13.35
C PHE A 119 5.63 8.95 12.19
N SER A 120 6.53 7.97 12.24
CA SER A 120 7.53 7.66 11.21
C SER A 120 6.92 7.09 9.92
N GLY A 121 5.60 6.94 9.84
CA GLY A 121 4.94 6.49 8.61
C GLY A 121 4.98 4.98 8.42
N TYR A 122 4.96 4.19 9.50
CA TYR A 122 4.80 2.74 9.42
C TYR A 122 3.94 2.21 10.57
N ILE A 123 3.46 0.97 10.45
CA ILE A 123 2.62 0.31 11.44
C ILE A 123 3.26 -1.00 11.88
N ARG A 124 2.96 -1.43 13.11
CA ARG A 124 3.53 -2.63 13.72
C ARG A 124 2.48 -3.73 13.88
N GLY A 125 2.87 -4.96 13.60
CA GLY A 125 2.03 -6.15 13.76
C GLY A 125 1.73 -6.80 12.41
N GLY A 126 0.72 -7.68 12.38
CA GLY A 126 0.11 -8.18 11.16
C GLY A 126 -1.38 -7.88 11.15
N GLY A 127 -1.94 -7.74 9.96
CA GLY A 127 -3.36 -7.59 9.71
C GLY A 127 -4.00 -6.40 10.40
N VAL A 128 -5.17 -6.62 10.99
CA VAL A 128 -5.95 -5.60 11.70
C VAL A 128 -5.17 -4.85 12.78
N ALA A 129 -4.23 -5.53 13.46
CA ALA A 129 -3.36 -4.89 14.45
C ALA A 129 -2.39 -3.90 13.77
N ALA A 130 -1.81 -4.31 12.64
CA ALA A 130 -1.00 -3.44 11.79
C ALA A 130 -1.81 -2.39 11.03
N ALA A 131 -3.13 -2.40 11.07
CA ALA A 131 -3.94 -1.30 10.58
C ALA A 131 -4.23 -0.25 11.66
N GLY A 132 -3.87 -0.50 12.93
CA GLY A 132 -4.27 0.31 14.08
C GLY A 132 -5.79 0.35 14.26
N ALA A 133 -6.51 -0.71 13.86
CA ALA A 133 -7.96 -0.77 13.99
C ALA A 133 -8.43 -1.13 15.41
N SER A 134 -7.49 -1.33 16.36
CA SER A 134 -7.78 -1.52 17.78
C SER A 134 -8.59 -0.38 18.42
N ASN A 135 -8.59 0.80 17.79
CA ASN A 135 -9.38 1.96 18.25
C ASN A 135 -10.81 1.97 17.70
N ILE A 136 -11.14 1.06 16.77
CA ILE A 136 -12.51 0.86 16.31
C ILE A 136 -13.15 -0.17 17.23
N ALA A 137 -14.15 0.25 18.01
CA ALA A 137 -14.95 -0.68 18.80
C ALA A 137 -15.69 -1.65 17.86
N SER A 138 -15.45 -2.95 18.04
CA SER A 138 -16.06 -4.05 17.27
C SER A 138 -16.03 -3.81 15.76
N PRO A 139 -14.85 -3.79 15.11
CA PRO A 139 -14.78 -3.60 13.68
C PRO A 139 -15.53 -4.74 12.96
N PRO A 140 -16.34 -4.45 11.92
CA PRO A 140 -16.99 -5.48 11.12
C PRO A 140 -15.98 -6.53 10.65
N ALA A 141 -16.38 -7.80 10.60
CA ALA A 141 -15.49 -8.91 10.21
C ALA A 141 -14.91 -8.72 8.79
N GLU A 142 -15.64 -8.03 7.94
CA GLU A 142 -15.26 -7.69 6.57
C GLU A 142 -14.21 -6.56 6.53
N VAL A 143 -14.27 -5.59 7.47
CA VAL A 143 -13.20 -4.59 7.64
C VAL A 143 -11.93 -5.30 8.08
N VAL A 144 -12.06 -6.21 9.05
CA VAL A 144 -10.95 -7.04 9.54
C VAL A 144 -10.33 -7.84 8.38
N ALA A 145 -11.15 -8.48 7.55
CA ALA A 145 -10.69 -9.24 6.38
C ALA A 145 -9.99 -8.36 5.35
N ALA A 146 -10.54 -7.19 5.01
CA ALA A 146 -9.92 -6.25 4.09
C ALA A 146 -8.55 -5.75 4.58
N LEU A 147 -8.45 -5.43 5.88
CA LEU A 147 -7.19 -5.03 6.50
C LEU A 147 -6.20 -6.19 6.61
N ASN A 148 -6.67 -7.43 6.73
CA ASN A 148 -5.81 -8.60 6.64
C ASN A 148 -5.31 -8.84 5.20
N LEU A 149 -6.07 -8.48 4.17
CA LEU A 149 -5.54 -8.54 2.79
C LEU A 149 -4.42 -7.51 2.57
N ILE A 150 -4.55 -6.33 3.20
CA ILE A 150 -3.56 -5.26 3.08
C ILE A 150 -2.39 -5.54 4.01
N TYR A 151 -2.60 -5.63 5.32
CA TYR A 151 -1.54 -5.66 6.32
C TYR A 151 -1.27 -7.06 6.87
N GLY A 152 -2.03 -8.08 6.46
CA GLY A 152 -2.15 -9.39 7.10
C GLY A 152 -0.86 -10.10 7.43
N GLY A 153 0.16 -9.97 6.58
CA GLY A 153 1.30 -10.86 6.59
C GLY A 153 0.82 -12.31 6.55
N GLY A 154 0.57 -12.83 5.34
CA GLY A 154 -0.24 -14.02 5.10
C GLY A 154 -0.09 -15.15 6.13
N THR A 155 -1.20 -15.53 6.78
CA THR A 155 -1.34 -16.81 7.50
C THR A 155 -1.84 -17.95 6.59
N GLY A 156 -1.77 -17.76 5.27
CA GLY A 156 -1.94 -18.80 4.26
C GLY A 156 -0.59 -19.40 3.79
N PRO A 157 -0.58 -20.37 2.86
CA PRO A 157 0.64 -21.02 2.34
C PRO A 157 1.65 -20.08 1.66
N VAL A 158 1.32 -18.80 1.56
CA VAL A 158 2.21 -17.70 1.17
C VAL A 158 2.36 -16.78 2.39
N SER A 159 3.43 -17.00 3.15
CA SER A 159 3.88 -16.14 4.25
C SER A 159 4.54 -14.91 3.65
N PHE A 160 3.97 -13.72 3.87
CA PHE A 160 4.69 -12.47 3.68
C PHE A 160 5.01 -11.93 5.07
N PRO A 161 6.26 -12.09 5.55
CA PRO A 161 6.66 -11.39 6.73
C PRO A 161 6.55 -9.89 6.41
N ASP A 162 5.92 -9.11 7.28
CA ASP A 162 6.17 -7.65 7.37
C ASP A 162 7.59 -7.42 7.94
N SER A 163 8.55 -8.17 7.40
CA SER A 163 9.90 -8.36 7.90
C SER A 163 10.83 -8.24 6.71
N ASN A 164 10.74 -7.10 6.02
CA ASN A 164 11.63 -6.69 4.93
C ASN A 164 13.06 -6.55 5.47
N THR A 165 13.61 -7.68 5.85
CA THR A 165 14.98 -7.83 6.30
C THR A 165 15.88 -7.75 5.10
N ARG A 166 15.40 -7.80 3.86
CA ARG A 166 16.23 -7.95 2.66
C ARG A 166 15.82 -6.99 1.56
N HIS A 167 16.63 -5.96 1.34
CA HIS A 167 16.49 -5.03 0.22
C HIS A 167 17.41 -5.46 -0.93
N VAL A 168 16.84 -5.64 -2.12
CA VAL A 168 17.61 -5.95 -3.33
C VAL A 168 18.09 -4.65 -3.98
N ILE A 169 19.41 -4.45 -4.01
CA ILE A 169 20.07 -3.32 -4.69
C ILE A 169 20.70 -3.83 -5.99
N PHE A 170 20.37 -3.19 -7.10
CA PHE A 170 21.10 -3.40 -8.36
C PHE A 170 22.29 -2.43 -8.42
N ASN A 171 23.52 -2.95 -8.35
CA ASN A 171 24.75 -2.14 -8.49
C ASN A 171 25.27 -2.11 -9.94
N GLY A 172 24.36 -2.13 -10.93
CA GLY A 172 24.68 -2.08 -12.36
C GLY A 172 25.37 -3.32 -12.96
N THR A 173 25.78 -4.30 -12.14
CA THR A 173 26.43 -5.56 -12.61
C THR A 173 25.87 -6.81 -11.96
N ASN A 174 25.51 -6.76 -10.67
CA ASN A 174 24.91 -7.89 -9.94
C ASN A 174 23.78 -7.40 -9.02
N GLU A 175 22.88 -8.33 -8.71
CA GLU A 175 21.90 -8.19 -7.64
C GLU A 175 22.62 -8.35 -6.28
N VAL A 176 22.57 -7.31 -5.44
CA VAL A 176 23.15 -7.32 -4.10
C VAL A 176 22.00 -7.20 -3.10
N THR A 177 21.77 -8.26 -2.32
CA THR A 177 20.79 -8.21 -1.24
C THR A 177 21.43 -7.62 0.02
N VAL A 178 20.91 -6.47 0.47
CA VAL A 178 21.24 -5.89 1.78
C VAL A 178 20.27 -6.44 2.80
N ASP A 179 20.79 -7.24 3.73
CA ASP A 179 19.99 -7.76 4.83
C ASP A 179 20.04 -6.79 6.04
N ALA A 180 18.97 -6.03 6.26
CA ALA A 180 18.78 -5.08 7.36
C ALA A 180 18.91 -5.72 8.75
N ALA A 181 18.78 -7.05 8.89
CA ALA A 181 19.09 -7.73 10.15
C ALA A 181 20.60 -7.94 10.35
N THR A 182 21.41 -7.82 9.30
CA THR A 182 22.86 -8.06 9.32
C THR A 182 23.72 -6.85 8.91
N VAL A 183 23.12 -5.69 8.58
CA VAL A 183 23.87 -4.46 8.29
C VAL A 183 24.64 -4.00 9.54
N GLY A 184 25.97 -4.07 9.48
CA GLY A 184 26.87 -3.53 10.51
C GLY A 184 27.14 -2.03 10.35
N GLY A 185 27.63 -1.37 11.42
CA GLY A 185 28.11 0.02 11.36
C GLY A 185 27.07 1.11 11.65
N THR A 186 25.86 0.75 12.07
CA THR A 186 24.74 1.69 12.29
C THR A 186 24.68 2.28 13.70
N SER A 187 25.65 2.03 14.58
CA SER A 187 25.65 2.48 15.99
C SER A 187 25.44 3.99 16.19
N ALA A 188 25.75 4.81 15.18
CA ALA A 188 25.53 6.26 15.20
C ALA A 188 24.04 6.67 15.13
N ILE A 189 23.13 5.73 14.84
CA ILE A 189 21.70 6.01 14.57
C ILE A 189 20.78 5.33 15.64
N GLY A 190 21.33 4.78 16.73
CA GLY A 190 20.60 3.95 17.73
C GLY A 190 21.06 2.48 17.87
N GLY A 191 20.37 1.69 18.68
CA GLY A 191 20.70 0.27 18.92
C GLY A 191 20.24 -0.67 17.81
N ALA A 192 21.03 -1.71 17.50
CA ALA A 192 20.85 -2.61 16.35
C ALA A 192 19.43 -3.19 16.19
N ALA A 193 18.76 -3.57 17.28
CA ALA A 193 17.40 -4.12 17.23
C ALA A 193 16.34 -3.07 16.84
N ALA A 194 16.43 -1.85 17.38
CA ALA A 194 15.50 -0.76 17.05
C ALA A 194 15.70 -0.26 15.61
N GLN A 195 16.91 -0.42 15.07
CA GLN A 195 17.27 -0.05 13.71
C GLN A 195 16.93 -1.10 12.68
N ALA A 196 17.18 -2.38 12.98
CA ALA A 196 16.70 -3.48 12.15
C ALA A 196 15.17 -3.39 12.03
N LEU A 197 14.46 -3.13 13.14
CA LEU A 197 13.02 -2.81 13.12
C LEU A 197 12.72 -1.57 12.27
N ALA A 198 13.36 -0.41 12.51
CA ALA A 198 13.05 0.80 11.75
C ALA A 198 13.38 0.70 10.24
N ALA A 199 14.44 -0.03 9.87
CA ALA A 199 14.85 -0.24 8.48
C ALA A 199 13.98 -1.30 7.78
N THR A 200 13.65 -2.41 8.45
CA THR A 200 12.66 -3.38 7.93
C THR A 200 11.26 -2.79 7.83
N GLN A 201 10.92 -1.82 8.68
CA GLN A 201 9.62 -1.14 8.73
C GLN A 201 9.55 0.14 7.89
N ALA A 202 10.67 0.63 7.34
CA ALA A 202 10.66 1.76 6.41
C ALA A 202 10.13 1.36 5.02
N PHE A 203 9.89 0.07 4.79
CA PHE A 203 9.66 -0.51 3.49
C PHE A 203 8.52 -1.53 3.53
N ASP A 204 7.26 -1.06 3.60
CA ASP A 204 6.05 -1.90 3.43
C ASP A 204 6.22 -2.87 2.24
N GLU A 205 5.90 -4.14 2.42
CA GLU A 205 6.13 -5.16 1.39
C GLU A 205 5.40 -4.84 0.09
N ALA A 206 6.02 -5.13 -1.06
CA ALA A 206 5.35 -4.96 -2.34
C ALA A 206 4.10 -5.85 -2.43
N LEU A 207 3.03 -5.34 -3.02
CA LEU A 207 1.88 -6.16 -3.42
C LEU A 207 2.04 -6.63 -4.86
N THR A 208 1.74 -7.90 -5.11
CA THR A 208 1.57 -8.43 -6.47
C THR A 208 0.29 -7.89 -7.10
N LYS A 209 0.21 -7.92 -8.44
CA LYS A 209 -1.01 -7.51 -9.15
C LYS A 209 -2.25 -8.28 -8.68
N ALA A 210 -2.12 -9.58 -8.43
CA ALA A 210 -3.24 -10.41 -7.99
C ALA A 210 -3.75 -9.99 -6.60
N GLU A 211 -2.84 -9.65 -5.68
CA GLU A 211 -3.21 -9.18 -4.35
C GLU A 211 -3.84 -7.78 -4.41
N VAL A 212 -3.28 -6.87 -5.23
CA VAL A 212 -3.90 -5.55 -5.45
C VAL A 212 -5.32 -5.72 -5.97
N ILE A 213 -5.54 -6.58 -6.97
CA ILE A 213 -6.89 -6.86 -7.51
C ILE A 213 -7.81 -7.38 -6.40
N THR A 214 -7.35 -8.35 -5.61
CA THR A 214 -8.13 -8.92 -4.50
C THR A 214 -8.52 -7.87 -3.47
N ILE A 215 -7.63 -6.93 -3.16
CA ILE A 215 -7.90 -5.82 -2.23
C ILE A 215 -8.93 -4.84 -2.82
N VAL A 216 -8.79 -4.46 -4.09
CA VAL A 216 -9.62 -3.40 -4.69
C VAL A 216 -10.97 -3.88 -5.23
N GLN A 217 -11.17 -5.20 -5.43
CA GLN A 217 -12.41 -5.78 -5.94
C GLN A 217 -13.66 -5.43 -5.11
N GLY A 218 -13.52 -5.26 -3.79
CA GLY A 218 -14.63 -4.79 -2.96
C GLY A 218 -15.04 -3.33 -3.26
N PHE A 219 -14.15 -2.53 -3.84
CA PHE A 219 -14.32 -1.09 -4.02
C PHE A 219 -14.61 -0.68 -5.46
N ILE A 220 -14.59 -1.62 -6.40
CA ILE A 220 -14.87 -1.39 -7.82
C ILE A 220 -16.04 -2.29 -8.19
N LYS A 221 -17.07 -1.70 -8.79
CA LYS A 221 -18.21 -2.47 -9.32
C LYS A 221 -17.73 -3.42 -10.41
N ASN A 222 -18.06 -4.71 -10.27
CA ASN A 222 -17.75 -5.70 -11.30
C ASN A 222 -18.36 -5.29 -12.66
N ASP A 223 -17.51 -5.15 -13.67
CA ASP A 223 -17.93 -4.90 -15.05
C ASP A 223 -16.89 -5.47 -16.04
N PRO A 224 -16.97 -6.78 -16.35
CA PRO A 224 -16.04 -7.43 -17.25
C PRO A 224 -16.06 -6.86 -18.66
N ALA A 225 -17.18 -6.27 -19.10
CA ALA A 225 -17.32 -5.69 -20.43
C ALA A 225 -16.45 -4.43 -20.62
N ARG A 226 -16.10 -3.73 -19.53
CA ARG A 226 -15.16 -2.60 -19.53
C ARG A 226 -13.76 -2.96 -19.04
N GLY A 227 -13.48 -4.25 -18.85
CA GLY A 227 -12.20 -4.75 -18.36
C GLY A 227 -11.96 -4.48 -16.87
N LEU A 228 -13.03 -4.30 -16.08
CA LEU A 228 -12.96 -4.24 -14.62
C LEU A 228 -12.88 -5.67 -14.04
N PRO A 229 -12.24 -5.84 -12.86
CA PRO A 229 -12.03 -7.15 -12.25
C PRO A 229 -13.31 -7.86 -11.80
#